data_AF-A0A8I0JIC5-F1
#
_entry.id   AF-A0A8I0JIC5-F1
#
_cell.length_a   1.000
_cell.length_b   1.000
_cell.length_c   1.000
_cell.angle_alpha   90.00
_cell.angle_beta   90.00
_cell.angle_gamma   90.00
#
_symmetry.space_group_name_H-M   'P 1'
#
loop_
_entity.id
_entity.type
_entity.pdbx_description
1 polymer ?
#
loop_
_entity_poly.entity_id
_entity_poly.type
_entity_poly.pdbx_seq_one_letter_code
_entity_poly.pdbx_strand_id
1 'polypeptide(L)' 'IRVKADGSYEFQADAPTVGASLPVNGTYTVTDGDGDTSTANFGFSVTDANQPTGGSASANVDDDGLAGANPAPVAGAA' A
#
# COMPACT_ATOMS: atom_id res chain seq x y z
N ILE A 1 13.18 13.68 7.52
CA ILE A 1 14.10 13.80 6.35
C ILE A 1 15.53 13.92 6.88
N ARG A 2 16.53 13.40 6.17
CA ARG A 2 17.95 13.54 6.52
C ARG A 2 18.72 14.06 5.32
N VAL A 3 19.50 15.13 5.50
CA VAL A 3 20.41 15.68 4.48
C VAL A 3 21.78 15.02 4.64
N LYS A 4 22.39 14.56 3.55
CA LYS A 4 23.71 13.92 3.53
C LYS A 4 24.78 14.92 3.08
N ALA A 5 26.04 14.64 3.43
CA ALA A 5 27.17 15.52 3.12
C ALA A 5 27.44 15.67 1.61
N ASP A 6 26.99 14.71 0.79
CA ASP A 6 27.07 14.76 -0.68
C ASP A 6 25.91 15.55 -1.32
N GLY A 7 25.06 16.19 -0.50
CA GLY A 7 23.90 16.95 -0.96
C GLY A 7 22.69 16.09 -1.32
N SER A 8 22.76 14.76 -1.18
CA SER A 8 21.60 13.90 -1.32
C SER A 8 20.72 13.92 -0.07
N TYR A 9 19.45 13.55 -0.22
CA TYR A 9 18.46 13.56 0.86
C TYR A 9 17.82 12.17 1.01
N GLU A 10 17.45 11.81 2.23
CA GLU A 10 16.75 10.57 2.53
C GLU A 10 15.46 10.83 3.33
N PHE A 11 14.38 10.22 2.88
CA PHE A 11 13.10 10.20 3.56
C PHE A 11 12.70 8.75 3.85
N GLN A 12 12.31 8.49 5.09
CA GLN A 12 11.73 7.22 5.51
C GLN A 12 10.40 7.54 6.18
N ALA A 13 9.32 6.90 5.71
CA ALA A 13 8.02 7.01 6.34
C ALA A 13 7.98 6.13 7.59
N ASP A 14 7.44 6.65 8.69
CA ASP A 14 7.33 5.90 9.96
C ASP A 14 6.21 4.86 9.94
N ALA A 15 5.23 5.03 9.04
CA ALA A 15 4.08 4.15 8.89
C ALA A 15 3.69 3.99 7.40
N PRO A 16 2.99 2.91 7.03
CA PRO A 16 2.35 2.80 5.72
C PRO A 16 1.40 3.97 5.48
N THR A 17 1.40 4.52 4.28
CA THR A 17 0.38 5.49 3.85
C THR A 17 -0.96 4.77 3.75
N VAL A 18 -1.96 5.16 4.56
CA VAL A 18 -3.32 4.63 4.46
C VAL A 18 -4.17 5.62 3.68
N GLY A 19 -4.43 5.32 2.40
CA GLY A 19 -5.46 5.97 1.58
C GLY A 19 -5.34 7.49 1.34
N ALA A 20 -4.35 8.17 1.93
CA ALA A 20 -4.13 9.59 1.80
C ALA A 20 -2.73 9.89 1.27
N SER A 21 -2.68 10.81 0.31
CA SER A 21 -1.46 11.49 -0.08
C SER A 21 -0.94 12.29 1.11
N LEU A 22 0.14 11.83 1.76
CA LEU A 22 0.75 12.55 2.88
C LEU A 22 1.66 13.66 2.33
N PRO A 23 1.37 14.96 2.58
CA PRO A 23 2.28 16.04 2.21
C PRO A 23 3.49 16.03 3.16
N VAL A 24 4.69 16.03 2.58
CA VAL A 24 5.96 16.17 3.28
C VAL A 24 6.59 17.47 2.84
N ASN A 25 6.79 18.40 3.77
CA ASN A 25 7.39 19.70 3.50
C ASN A 25 8.38 20.09 4.60
N GLY A 26 9.31 20.97 4.26
CA GLY A 26 10.27 21.52 5.21
C GLY A 26 11.17 22.56 4.57
N THR A 27 12.19 22.97 5.33
CA THR A 27 13.20 23.94 4.92
C THR A 27 14.59 23.31 5.02
N TYR A 28 15.50 23.76 4.15
CA TYR A 28 16.92 23.47 4.26
C TYR A 28 17.74 24.74 4.13
N THR A 29 18.89 24.77 4.78
CA THR A 29 19.86 25.86 4.72
C THR A 29 21.17 25.31 4.18
N VAL A 30 21.74 26.00 3.19
CA VAL A 30 23.07 25.74 2.63
C VAL A 30 24.01 26.83 3.12
N THR A 31 25.23 26.45 3.50
CA THR A 31 26.32 27.37 3.85
C THR A 31 27.47 27.10 2.90
N ASP A 32 28.05 28.14 2.30
CA ASP A 32 29.22 27.99 1.43
C ASP A 32 30.55 28.07 2.20
N GLY A 33 31.66 28.20 1.47
CA GLY A 33 33.01 28.12 2.04
C GLY A 33 33.45 29.32 2.87
N ASP A 34 32.81 30.48 2.71
CA ASP A 34 33.15 31.70 3.48
C ASP A 34 32.09 32.04 4.54
N GLY A 35 30.97 31.31 4.56
CA GLY A 35 29.99 31.33 5.64
C GLY A 35 28.65 31.95 5.25
N ASP A 36 28.49 32.37 4.00
CA ASP A 36 27.23 32.85 3.48
C ASP A 36 26.19 31.72 3.48
N THR A 37 24.95 32.05 3.87
CA THR A 37 23.86 31.07 3.99
C THR A 37 22.69 31.38 3.07
N SER A 38 22.09 30.34 2.49
CA SER A 38 20.87 30.42 1.70
C SER A 38 19.85 29.39 2.18
N THR A 39 18.58 29.78 2.28
CA THR A 39 17.49 28.92 2.75
C THR A 39 16.47 28.70 1.65
N ALA A 40 16.00 27.46 1.50
CA ALA A 40 14.96 27.11 0.54
C ALA A 40 13.97 26.09 1.12
N ASN A 41 12.78 26.06 0.52
CA ASN A 41 11.72 25.13 0.88
C ASN A 41 11.82 23.86 0.03
N PHE A 42 11.40 22.71 0.58
CA PHE A 42 11.14 21.49 -0.18
C PHE A 42 9.73 20.98 0.13
N GLY A 43 9.13 20.28 -0.85
CA GLY A 43 7.81 19.69 -0.72
C GLY A 43 7.59 18.53 -1.68
N PHE A 44 7.03 17.43 -1.21
CA PHE A 44 6.58 16.29 -2.02
C PHE A 44 5.41 15.57 -1.36
N SER A 45 4.72 14.71 -2.11
CA SER A 45 3.61 13.88 -1.60
C SER A 45 3.96 12.40 -1.66
N VAL A 46 3.58 11.65 -0.62
CA VAL A 46 3.66 10.18 -0.61
C VAL A 46 2.28 9.62 -0.84
N THR A 47 2.09 8.87 -1.92
CA THR A 47 0.80 8.25 -2.27
C THR A 47 0.87 6.74 -2.09
N ASP A 48 -0.16 6.16 -1.49
CA ASP A 48 -0.38 4.72 -1.53
C ASP A 48 -0.89 4.31 -2.92
N ALA A 49 -0.15 3.47 -3.62
CA ALA A 49 -0.56 2.90 -4.91
C ALA A 49 -1.15 1.50 -4.77
N ASN A 50 -1.21 0.95 -3.56
CA ASN A 50 -1.69 -0.40 -3.33
C ASN A 50 -3.22 -0.41 -3.26
N GLN A 51 -3.85 -1.08 -4.23
CA GLN A 51 -5.23 -1.56 -4.08
C GLN A 51 -5.21 -3.08 -3.99
N PRO A 52 -5.36 -3.67 -2.79
CA PRO A 52 -5.54 -5.11 -2.68
C PRO A 52 -6.89 -5.50 -3.30
N THR A 53 -6.88 -6.45 -4.22
CA THR A 53 -8.10 -7.06 -4.76
C THR A 53 -8.37 -8.38 -4.06
N GLY A 54 -9.62 -8.60 -3.66
CA GLY A 54 -10.09 -9.91 -3.23
C GLY A 54 -10.41 -10.78 -4.44
N GLY A 55 -10.26 -12.11 -4.29
CA GLY A 55 -10.79 -13.09 -5.25
C GLY A 55 -12.17 -13.60 -4.83
N SER A 56 -12.90 -14.21 -5.76
CA SER A 56 -14.12 -14.94 -5.45
C SER A 56 -13.78 -16.37 -5.03
N ALA A 57 -14.36 -16.83 -3.91
CA ALA A 57 -14.33 -18.23 -3.52
C ALA A 57 -15.69 -18.87 -3.83
N SER A 58 -15.68 -20.08 -4.38
CA SER A 58 -16.87 -20.91 -4.55
C SER A 58 -16.71 -22.19 -3.73
N ALA A 59 -17.78 -22.58 -3.04
CA ALA A 59 -17.87 -23.85 -2.34
C ALA A 59 -19.07 -24.61 -2.90
N ASN A 60 -18.88 -25.89 -3.21
CA ASN A 60 -19.98 -26.79 -3.55
C ASN A 60 -20.42 -27.52 -2.29
N VAL A 61 -21.73 -27.60 -2.07
CA VAL A 61 -22.32 -28.45 -1.02
C VAL A 61 -22.74 -29.75 -1.68
N ASP A 62 -22.36 -30.87 -1.08
CA ASP A 62 -22.90 -32.20 -1.39
C ASP A 62 -23.85 -32.59 -0.26
N ASP A 63 -25.15 -32.35 -0.49
CA ASP A 63 -26.20 -32.67 0.48
C ASP A 63 -26.68 -34.14 0.36
N ASP A 64 -25.99 -35.02 -0.41
CA ASP A 64 -26.40 -36.42 -0.62
C ASP A 64 -26.51 -37.22 0.70
N GLY A 65 -25.83 -36.77 1.76
CA GLY A 65 -25.91 -37.34 3.11
C GLY A 65 -26.99 -36.73 4.03
N LEU A 66 -27.69 -35.67 3.60
CA LEU A 66 -28.67 -34.95 4.42
C LEU A 66 -30.09 -35.49 4.19
N ALA A 67 -30.73 -35.95 5.27
CA ALA A 67 -32.10 -36.47 5.20
C ALA A 67 -33.09 -35.41 4.69
N GLY A 68 -33.63 -35.62 3.48
CA GLY A 68 -34.59 -34.71 2.83
C GLY A 68 -34.01 -33.82 1.72
N ALA A 69 -32.72 -33.92 1.41
CA ALA A 69 -32.08 -33.21 0.30
C ALA A 69 -32.30 -33.88 -1.07
N ASN A 70 -31.74 -33.29 -2.13
CA ASN A 70 -31.80 -33.85 -3.48
C ASN A 70 -31.06 -35.20 -3.53
N PRO A 71 -31.73 -36.29 -3.94
CA PRO A 71 -31.05 -37.57 -4.14
C PRO A 71 -30.09 -37.45 -5.34
N ALA A 72 -28.90 -38.05 -5.24
CA ALA A 72 -28.00 -38.27 -6.38
C ALA A 72 -28.79 -38.87 -7.57
N PRO A 73 -28.47 -38.49 -8.83
CA PRO A 73 -29.06 -39.14 -9.98
C PRO A 73 -28.78 -40.64 -9.88
N VAL A 74 -29.85 -41.45 -9.83
CA VAL A 74 -29.73 -42.91 -9.83
C VAL A 74 -28.89 -43.29 -11.05
N ALA A 75 -27.72 -43.86 -10.79
CA ALA A 75 -26.88 -44.45 -11.81
C ALA A 75 -27.67 -45.57 -12.48
N GLY A 76 -28.16 -45.33 -13.70
CA GLY A 76 -28.74 -46.38 -14.54
C GLY A 76 -30.16 -46.19 -15.06
N ALA A 77 -30.64 -44.96 -15.27
CA ALA A 77 -31.81 -44.75 -16.14
C ALA A 77 -31.35 -44.42 -17.57
N ALA A 78 -31.09 -45.47 -18.34
CA ALA A 78 -31.08 -45.47 -19.81
C ALA A 78 -32.34 -46.20 -20.30
#